data_AF-A0A522PEK2-F1
#
_entry.id   AF-A0A522PEK2-F1
#
_cell.length_a   1.000
_cell.length_b   1.000
_cell.length_c   1.000
_cell.angle_alpha   90.00
_cell.angle_beta   90.00
_cell.angle_gamma   90.00
#
_symmetry.space_group_name_H-M   'P 1'
#
loop_
_entity.id
_entity.type
_entity.pdbx_description
1 polymer ?
#
loop_
_entity_poly.entity_id
_entity_poly.type
_entity_poly.pdbx_seq_one_letter_code
_entity_poly.pdbx_strand_id
1 'polypeptide(L)' 'MADGSTSAKTILEEPFKHVIDEYVHRLQQVTCTCGWRGSSASPDGHNSDWKSHLTAVRGPDTRKH' A
#
# COMPACT_ATOMS: atom_id res chain seq x y z
N MET A 1 -60.81 -20.77 6.02
CA MET A 1 -59.87 -20.59 7.15
C MET A 1 -58.48 -20.50 6.53
N ALA A 2 -57.97 -19.27 6.34
CA ALA A 2 -56.56 -19.01 6.02
C ALA A 2 -55.79 -18.98 7.36
N ASP A 3 -54.51 -19.31 7.47
CA ASP A 3 -53.42 -18.82 6.65
C ASP A 3 -52.20 -19.74 6.80
N GLY A 4 -51.51 -19.99 5.70
CA GLY A 4 -50.37 -20.89 5.61
C GLY A 4 -49.15 -20.31 6.33
N SER A 5 -48.65 -21.04 7.31
CA SER A 5 -47.36 -20.77 7.95
C SER A 5 -46.22 -20.98 6.95
N THR A 6 -45.82 -19.89 6.28
CA THR A 6 -44.53 -19.84 5.58
C THR A 6 -43.46 -19.43 6.58
N SER A 7 -42.69 -20.42 7.02
CA SER A 7 -41.53 -20.25 7.90
C SER A 7 -40.49 -19.37 7.20
N ALA A 8 -40.36 -18.12 7.68
CA ALA A 8 -39.39 -17.16 7.21
C ALA A 8 -37.97 -17.67 7.54
N LYS A 9 -37.28 -18.17 6.52
CA LYS A 9 -35.87 -18.53 6.59
C LYS A 9 -35.06 -17.24 6.79
N THR A 10 -34.63 -16.97 8.02
CA THR A 10 -33.69 -15.90 8.34
C THR A 10 -32.43 -16.09 7.50
N ILE A 11 -32.30 -15.28 6.45
CA ILE A 11 -31.06 -15.18 5.69
C ILE A 11 -30.13 -14.36 6.59
N LEU A 12 -29.24 -15.04 7.32
CA LEU A 12 -28.09 -14.40 7.93
C LEU A 12 -27.18 -13.98 6.77
N GLU A 13 -27.41 -12.79 6.25
CA GLU A 13 -26.54 -12.15 5.27
C GLU A 13 -25.19 -11.93 5.98
N GLU A 14 -24.21 -12.80 5.69
CA GLU A 14 -22.84 -12.58 6.13
C GLU A 14 -22.43 -11.16 5.70
N PRO A 15 -21.85 -10.35 6.60
CA PRO A 15 -21.49 -8.99 6.24
C PRO A 15 -20.50 -9.04 5.07
N PHE A 16 -20.85 -8.38 3.96
CA PHE A 16 -20.01 -8.31 2.76
C PHE A 16 -18.57 -7.93 3.14
N LYS A 17 -17.68 -8.93 3.17
CA LYS A 17 -16.29 -8.75 3.53
C LYS A 17 -15.56 -8.16 2.33
N HIS A 18 -15.14 -6.92 2.46
CA HIS A 18 -14.25 -6.30 1.48
C HIS A 18 -12.86 -6.86 1.69
N VAL A 19 -12.41 -7.73 0.77
CA VAL A 19 -11.05 -8.28 0.76
C VAL A 19 -10.32 -7.63 -0.40
N ILE A 20 -9.13 -7.07 -0.12
CA ILE A 20 -8.23 -6.57 -1.15
C ILE A 20 -7.56 -7.78 -1.77
N ASP A 21 -7.85 -8.04 -3.05
CA ASP A 21 -7.24 -9.12 -3.83
C ASP A 21 -5.79 -8.76 -4.21
N GLU A 22 -5.58 -7.53 -4.69
CA GLU A 22 -4.27 -7.00 -5.05
C GLU A 22 -4.16 -5.53 -4.63
N TYR A 23 -2.98 -5.14 -4.11
CA TYR A 23 -2.69 -3.75 -3.74
C TYR A 23 -1.49 -3.22 -4.52
N VAL A 24 -1.77 -2.42 -5.56
CA VAL A 24 -0.75 -1.79 -6.42
C VAL A 24 -0.58 -0.32 -6.03
N HIS A 25 0.60 0.05 -5.52
CA HIS A 25 0.94 1.46 -5.35
C HIS A 25 1.33 2.07 -6.70
N ARG A 26 0.65 3.14 -7.10
CA ARG A 26 0.99 3.95 -8.27
C ARG A 26 2.48 4.34 -8.24
N LEU A 27 3.11 4.39 -9.42
CA LEU A 27 4.50 4.77 -9.65
C LEU A 27 4.92 5.91 -8.71
N GLN A 28 5.67 5.57 -7.66
CA GLN A 28 6.10 6.50 -6.63
C GLN A 28 7.29 7.33 -7.14
N GLN A 29 7.08 8.08 -8.22
CA GLN A 29 8.11 8.87 -8.86
C GLN A 29 8.38 10.15 -8.05
N VAL A 30 9.64 10.35 -7.68
CA VAL A 30 10.11 11.50 -6.91
C VAL A 30 11.00 12.37 -7.78
N THR A 31 10.88 13.70 -7.63
CA THR A 31 11.82 14.68 -8.17
C THR A 31 12.51 15.39 -7.01
N CYS A 32 13.84 15.30 -6.96
CA CYS A 32 14.65 16.05 -6.01
C CYS A 32 14.81 17.50 -6.47
N THR A 33 14.98 18.42 -5.53
CA THR A 33 15.25 19.84 -5.82
C THR A 33 16.58 20.07 -6.55
N CYS A 34 17.52 19.10 -6.49
CA CYS A 34 18.75 19.11 -7.29
C CYS A 34 18.54 18.70 -8.75
N GLY A 35 17.31 18.38 -9.17
CA GLY A 35 16.96 17.98 -10.54
C GLY A 35 16.95 16.47 -10.78
N TRP A 36 17.37 15.66 -9.80
CA TRP A 36 17.32 14.19 -9.89
C TRP A 36 15.87 13.67 -9.91
N ARG A 37 15.61 12.59 -10.66
CA ARG A 37 14.31 11.88 -10.70
C ARG A 37 14.51 10.38 -10.57
N GLY A 38 13.64 9.71 -9.81
CA GLY A 38 13.66 8.26 -9.66
C GLY A 38 12.50 7.76 -8.80
N SER A 39 12.50 6.47 -8.45
CA SER A 39 11.42 5.86 -7.66
C SER A 39 11.70 5.93 -6.16
N SER A 40 10.67 6.20 -5.35
CA SER A 40 10.71 5.92 -3.90
C SER A 40 10.15 4.55 -3.55
N ALA A 41 9.68 3.78 -4.52
CA ALA A 41 9.12 2.46 -4.27
C ALA A 41 10.22 1.48 -3.83
N SER A 42 9.88 0.66 -2.82
CA SER A 42 10.70 -0.45 -2.33
C SER A 42 9.86 -1.74 -2.33
N PRO A 43 9.53 -2.29 -3.51
CA PRO A 43 8.65 -3.45 -3.61
C PRO A 43 9.26 -4.71 -2.98
N ASP A 44 10.57 -4.89 -3.05
CA ASP A 44 11.27 -6.12 -2.62
C ASP A 44 11.99 -5.99 -1.26
N GLY A 45 11.66 -4.98 -0.45
CA GLY A 45 12.37 -4.69 0.81
C GLY A 45 13.78 -4.11 0.64
N HIS A 46 14.24 -3.94 -0.59
CA HIS A 46 15.49 -3.24 -0.93
C HIS A 46 15.33 -1.71 -0.84
N ASN A 47 16.47 -1.01 -0.68
CA ASN A 47 16.49 0.45 -0.69
C ASN A 47 15.97 0.98 -2.03
N SER A 48 15.03 1.92 -1.98
CA SER A 48 14.52 2.61 -3.17
C SER A 48 15.60 3.50 -3.80
N ASP A 49 15.44 3.82 -5.09
CA ASP A 49 16.34 4.75 -5.80
C ASP A 49 16.47 6.07 -5.06
N TRP A 50 15.38 6.55 -4.46
CA TRP A 50 15.37 7.74 -3.61
C TRP A 50 16.32 7.63 -2.41
N LYS A 51 16.34 6.48 -1.73
CA LYS A 51 17.21 6.26 -0.56
C LYS A 51 18.68 6.16 -0.96
N SER A 52 18.97 5.49 -2.07
CA SER A 52 20.31 5.46 -2.66
C SER A 52 20.79 6.87 -3.06
N HIS A 53 19.90 7.67 -3.66
CA HIS A 53 20.16 9.07 -3.97
C HIS A 53 20.48 9.89 -2.70
N LEU A 54 19.68 9.75 -1.64
CA LEU A 54 19.92 10.44 -0.37
C LEU A 54 21.29 10.09 0.23
N THR A 55 21.70 8.82 0.21
CA THR A 55 23.01 8.39 0.70
C THR A 55 24.15 9.00 -0.13
N ALA A 56 24.00 9.04 -1.46
CA ALA A 56 25.00 9.64 -2.35
C ALA A 56 25.13 11.17 -2.14
N VAL A 57 24.01 11.87 -1.92
CA VAL A 57 23.99 13.34 -1.73
C VAL A 57 24.44 13.76 -0.33
N ARG A 58 24.05 13.01 0.72
CA ARG A 58 24.42 13.33 2.10
C ARG A 58 25.90 13.02 2.42
N GLY A 59 26.56 12.18 1.63
CA GLY A 59 27.84 11.56 2.00
C GLY A 59 27.66 10.55 3.14
N PRO A 60 28.70 9.78 3.51
CA PRO A 60 28.63 8.88 4.66
C PRO A 60 28.29 9.71 5.90
N ASP A 61 27.21 9.33 6.59
CA ASP A 61 26.84 9.93 7.86
C ASP A 61 28.03 9.78 8.83
N THR A 62 28.69 10.89 9.16
CA THR A 62 29.77 10.92 10.15
C THR A 62 29.23 11.16 11.56
N ARG A 63 27.95 10.90 11.88
CA ARG A 63 27.53 10.87 13.29
C ARG A 63 27.94 9.53 13.88
N LYS A 64 29.16 9.54 14.45
CA LYS A 64 29.53 8.64 15.54
C LYS A 64 28.45 8.71 16.63
N HIS A 65 27.85 7.56 16.95
CA HIS A 65 27.28 7.30 18.28
C HIS A 65 28.40 6.92 19.24
#